data_AF-A0A098GA02-F1
#
_entry.id   AF-A0A098GA02-F1
#
_cell.length_a   1.000
_cell.length_b   1.000
_cell.length_c   1.000
_cell.angle_alpha   90.00
_cell.angle_beta   90.00
_cell.angle_gamma   90.00
#
_symmetry.space_group_name_H-M   'P 1'
#
loop_
_entity.id
_entity.type
_entity.pdbx_description
1 polymer ?
#
loop_
_entity_poly.entity_id
_entity_poly.type
_entity_poly.pdbx_seq_one_letter_code
_entity_poly.pdbx_strand_id
1 'polypeptide(L)' 'MDYLNLWEQLGDVSINDEDEIEEDFLHFKKGTNKFELWTWFDEKLPKGIAHELFKKS' A
#
# COMPACT_ATOMS: atom_id res chain seq x y z
N MET A 1 9.73 -3.78 10.73
CA MET A 1 9.32 -3.77 9.32
C MET A 1 9.16 -2.31 8.92
N ASP A 2 9.78 -1.88 7.83
CA ASP A 2 9.68 -0.49 7.36
C ASP A 2 8.49 -0.36 6.40
N TYR A 3 7.37 0.13 6.91
CA TYR A 3 6.14 0.29 6.14
C TYR A 3 6.24 1.36 5.06
N LEU A 4 7.15 2.34 5.21
CA LEU A 4 7.36 3.37 4.19
C LEU A 4 8.11 2.81 2.99
N ASN A 5 9.11 1.96 3.23
CA ASN A 5 9.79 1.28 2.13
C ASN A 5 8.88 0.28 1.40
N LEU A 6 7.98 -0.40 2.12
CA LEU A 6 6.95 -1.23 1.50
C LEU A 6 5.95 -0.41 0.68
N TRP A 7 5.56 0.78 1.17
CA TRP A 7 4.71 1.69 0.41
C TRP A 7 5.39 2.17 -0.89
N GLU A 8 6.70 2.46 -0.84
CA GLU A 8 7.48 2.79 -2.04
C GLU A 8 7.48 1.64 -3.05
N GLN A 9 7.66 0.40 -2.59
CA GLN A 9 7.59 -0.80 -3.45
C GLN A 9 6.17 -1.03 -4.01
N LEU A 10 5.12 -0.71 -3.26
CA LEU A 10 3.75 -0.78 -3.76
C LEU A 10 3.53 0.18 -4.94
N GLY A 11 4.24 1.31 -4.96
CA GLY A 11 4.19 2.27 -6.08
C GLY A 11 4.70 1.70 -7.41
N ASP A 12 5.48 0.62 -7.38
CA ASP A 12 5.96 -0.09 -8.57
C ASP A 12 4.98 -1.17 -9.05
N VAL A 13 3.92 -1.47 -8.28
CA VAL A 13 2.92 -2.49 -8.63
C VAL A 13 1.83 -1.87 -9.50
N SER A 14 1.61 -2.45 -10.67
CA SER A 14 0.55 -2.03 -11.59
C SER A 14 -0.84 -2.25 -10.98
N ILE A 15 -1.74 -1.31 -11.22
CA ILE A 15 -3.15 -1.36 -10.83
C ILE A 15 -4.01 -1.40 -12.10
N ASN A 16 -5.00 -2.28 -12.14
CA ASN A 16 -5.93 -2.38 -13.26
C ASN A 16 -7.05 -1.30 -13.20
N ASP A 17 -7.93 -1.28 -14.21
CA ASP A 17 -9.06 -0.33 -14.27
C ASP A 17 -10.12 -0.55 -13.17
N GLU A 18 -10.07 -1.67 -12.44
CA GLU A 18 -10.97 -2.01 -11.33
C GLU A 18 -10.37 -1.67 -9.95
N ASP A 19 -9.26 -0.91 -9.93
CA ASP A 19 -8.52 -0.54 -8.73
C ASP A 19 -7.89 -1.72 -7.98
N GLU A 20 -7.55 -2.81 -8.67
CA GLU A 20 -6.92 -4.00 -8.09
C GLU A 20 -5.45 -4.16 -8.51
N ILE A 21 -4.63 -4.75 -7.63
CA ILE A 21 -3.23 -5.05 -7.94
C ILE A 21 -3.11 -6.12 -9.02
N GLU A 22 -2.25 -5.91 -10.01
CA GLU A 22 -2.05 -6.85 -11.12
C GLU A 22 -1.03 -7.96 -10.84
N GLU A 23 -0.37 -7.90 -9.68
CA GLU A 23 0.66 -8.83 -9.22
C GLU A 23 0.48 -9.13 -7.72
N ASP A 24 1.04 -10.23 -7.24
CA ASP A 24 1.05 -10.57 -5.82
C ASP A 24 1.94 -9.58 -5.05
N PHE A 25 1.44 -9.04 -3.94
CA PHE A 25 2.19 -8.11 -3.09
C PHE A 25 2.11 -8.53 -1.62
N LEU A 26 3.26 -8.89 -1.02
CA LEU A 26 3.34 -9.45 0.33
C LEU A 26 2.47 -10.71 0.53
N HIS A 27 1.33 -10.56 1.19
CA HIS A 27 0.33 -11.60 1.43
C HIS A 27 -0.96 -11.34 0.65
N PHE A 28 -1.05 -10.20 -0.04
CA PHE A 28 -2.14 -9.86 -0.96
C PHE A 28 -1.90 -10.53 -2.30
N LYS A 29 -2.97 -11.03 -2.90
CA LYS A 29 -2.92 -11.71 -4.18
C LYS A 29 -3.28 -10.75 -5.29
N LYS A 30 -2.82 -11.03 -6.51
CA LYS A 30 -3.36 -10.40 -7.71
C LYS A 30 -4.91 -10.35 -7.63
N GLY A 31 -5.49 -9.19 -7.90
CA GLY A 31 -6.92 -8.93 -7.75
C GLY A 31 -7.33 -8.36 -6.38
N THR A 32 -6.39 -8.14 -5.45
CA THR A 32 -6.72 -7.40 -4.22
C THR A 32 -6.90 -5.91 -4.53
N ASN A 33 -7.99 -5.35 -4.03
CA ASN A 33 -8.31 -3.94 -4.20
C ASN A 33 -7.29 -3.02 -3.48
N LYS A 34 -6.81 -1.96 -4.15
CA LYS A 34 -5.83 -1.01 -3.63
C LYS A 34 -6.25 -0.31 -2.34
N PHE A 35 -7.56 -0.11 -2.12
CA PHE A 35 -8.07 0.48 -0.88
C PHE A 35 -7.93 -0.46 0.32
N GLU A 36 -7.97 -1.78 0.09
CA GLU A 36 -7.66 -2.77 1.13
C GLU A 36 -6.19 -2.70 1.52
N LEU A 37 -5.29 -2.61 0.53
CA LEU A 37 -3.86 -2.41 0.78
C LEU A 37 -3.63 -1.12 1.57
N TRP A 38 -4.23 0.00 1.13
CA TRP A 38 -4.09 1.28 1.83
C TRP A 38 -4.57 1.19 3.28
N THR A 39 -5.78 0.63 3.50
CA THR A 39 -6.31 0.46 4.86
C THR A 39 -5.36 -0.36 5.73
N TRP A 40 -4.80 -1.44 5.18
CA TRP A 40 -3.81 -2.25 5.89
C TRP A 40 -2.57 -1.43 6.28
N PHE A 41 -2.02 -0.61 5.38
CA PHE A 41 -0.89 0.28 5.71
C PHE A 41 -1.24 1.29 6.79
N ASP A 42 -2.45 1.86 6.72
CA ASP A 42 -2.93 2.84 7.67
C ASP A 42 -3.02 2.26 9.09
N GLU A 43 -3.55 1.04 9.22
CA GLU A 43 -3.66 0.31 10.49
C GLU A 43 -2.31 -0.07 11.13
N LYS A 44 -1.22 -0.14 10.34
CA LYS A 44 0.11 -0.47 10.90
C LYS A 44 0.83 0.74 11.47
N LEU A 45 0.35 1.95 11.23
CA LEU A 45 0.98 3.18 11.66
C LEU A 45 0.07 3.94 12.64
N PRO A 46 0.58 4.43 13.79
CA PRO A 46 -0.26 5.07 14.81
C PRO A 46 -1.07 6.28 14.32
N LYS A 47 -0.64 6.91 13.24
CA LYS A 47 -1.27 8.08 12.63
C LYS A 47 -1.60 7.88 11.15
N GLY A 48 -1.50 6.63 10.68
CA GLY A 48 -1.73 6.30 9.28
C GLY A 48 -0.55 6.58 8.35
N ILE A 49 -0.59 5.99 7.16
CA ILE A 49 0.48 6.08 6.17
C ILE A 49 0.56 7.48 5.55
N ALA A 50 -0.59 8.13 5.35
CA ALA A 50 -0.64 9.49 4.81
C ALA A 50 0.07 10.51 5.71
N HIS A 51 -0.07 10.38 7.04
CA HIS A 51 0.62 11.26 7.99
C HIS A 51 2.14 11.09 7.94
N GLU A 52 2.61 9.84 7.88
CA GLU A 52 4.06 9.56 7.82
C GLU A 52 4.67 10.04 6.49
N LEU A 53 3.96 9.90 5.36
CA LEU A 53 4.39 10.44 4.06
C LEU A 53 4.48 11.98 4.08
N PHE A 54 3.49 12.66 4.66
CA PHE A 54 3.51 14.12 4.77
C PHE A 54 4.68 14.62 5.62
N LYS A 55 5.02 13.91 6.70
CA LYS A 55 6.17 14.25 7.56
C LYS A 55 7.52 14.06 6.86
N LYS A 56 7.59 13.19 5.85
CA LYS A 56 8.82 12.90 5.09
C LYS A 56 9.07 13.94 3.97
N SER A 57 8.06 14.72 3.59
CA SER A 57 8.12 15.83 2.63
C SER A 57 8.73 17.09 3.22
#